data_AF-A0A920QKD2-F1
#
_entry.id   AF-A0A920QKD2-F1
#
_cell.length_a   1.000
_cell.length_b   1.000
_cell.length_c   1.000
_cell.angle_alpha   90.00
_cell.angle_beta   90.00
_cell.angle_gamma   90.00
#
_symmetry.space_group_name_H-M   'P 1'
#
loop_
_entity.id
_entity.type
_entity.pdbx_description
1 polymer ?
#
loop_
_entity_poly.entity_id
_entity_poly.type
_entity_poly.pdbx_seq_one_letter_code
_entity_poly.pdbx_strand_id
1 'polypeptide(L)'
;MLKIGIVGLGFMGKMHYRCYNSMDNVQITAICDADAEQLKNTSGVSGNISGAEQELDFSDKQLYSDLTRMLAEAELDAVSIASPLSCMQAKLLKRLTQERMSYVKSQWL
;
A
#
# COMPACT_ATOMS: atom_id res chain seq x y z
N MET A 1 11.47 -2.67 13.55
CA MET A 1 10.16 -2.98 12.95
C MET A 1 10.08 -2.19 11.66
N LEU A 2 9.85 -2.85 10.53
CA LEU A 2 9.87 -2.21 9.20
C LEU A 2 8.56 -1.44 8.98
N LYS A 3 8.66 -0.14 8.68
CA LYS A 3 7.53 0.72 8.35
C LYS A 3 7.22 0.62 6.86
N ILE A 4 6.05 0.09 6.51
CA ILE A 4 5.65 -0.12 5.11
C ILE A 4 4.48 0.78 4.74
N GLY A 5 4.58 1.40 3.57
CA GLY A 5 3.48 2.09 2.91
C GLY A 5 2.86 1.23 1.81
N ILE A 6 1.53 1.22 1.68
CA ILE A 6 0.82 0.51 0.61
C ILE A 6 0.28 1.52 -0.39
N VAL A 7 0.56 1.33 -1.69
CA VAL A 7 0.07 2.18 -2.78
C VAL A 7 -0.84 1.38 -3.71
N GLY A 8 -2.10 1.78 -3.77
CA GLY A 8 -3.21 1.07 -4.40
C GLY A 8 -3.86 0.10 -3.42
N LEU A 9 -5.12 0.34 -3.10
CA LEU A 9 -5.97 -0.39 -2.16
C LEU A 9 -7.10 -1.18 -2.88
N GLY A 10 -6.87 -1.54 -4.13
CA GLY A 10 -7.71 -2.55 -4.82
C GLY A 10 -7.52 -3.95 -4.23
N PHE A 11 -7.99 -4.98 -4.94
CA PHE A 11 -7.90 -6.38 -4.49
C PHE A 11 -6.50 -6.77 -3.98
N MET A 12 -5.45 -6.50 -4.77
CA MET A 12 -4.07 -6.85 -4.41
C MET A 12 -3.52 -6.01 -3.26
N GLY A 13 -3.88 -4.73 -3.18
CA GLY A 13 -3.49 -3.86 -2.07
C GLY A 13 -4.02 -4.36 -0.74
N LYS A 14 -5.28 -4.78 -0.72
CA LYS A 14 -5.93 -5.38 0.45
C LYS A 14 -5.29 -6.73 0.82
N MET A 15 -4.86 -7.54 -0.14
CA MET A 15 -4.12 -8.77 0.15
C MET A 15 -2.73 -8.49 0.74
N HIS A 16 -1.99 -7.53 0.17
CA HIS A 16 -0.69 -7.11 0.73
C HIS A 16 -0.85 -6.59 2.16
N TYR A 17 -1.89 -5.78 2.40
CA TYR A 17 -2.23 -5.31 3.74
C TYR A 17 -2.33 -6.49 4.72
N ARG A 18 -3.09 -7.54 4.38
CA ARG A 18 -3.22 -8.71 5.27
C ARG A 18 -1.90 -9.40 5.54
N CYS A 19 -1.13 -9.65 4.48
CA CYS A 19 0.16 -10.31 4.61
C CYS A 19 1.08 -9.52 5.56
N TYR A 20 1.21 -8.21 5.35
CA TYR A 20 2.06 -7.38 6.21
C TYR A 20 1.50 -7.24 7.63
N ASN A 21 0.18 -7.17 7.80
CA ASN A 21 -0.45 -7.09 9.12
C ASN A 21 -0.32 -8.39 9.92
N SER A 22 -0.08 -9.53 9.26
CA SER A 22 0.20 -10.81 9.92
C SER A 22 1.66 -11.02 10.31
N MET A 23 2.56 -10.10 9.96
CA MET A 23 4.00 -10.21 10.22
C MET A 23 4.39 -9.40 11.46
N ASP A 24 5.00 -10.05 12.45
CA ASP A 24 5.39 -9.40 13.73
C ASP A 24 6.50 -8.34 13.57
N ASN A 25 7.26 -8.39 12.49
CA ASN A 25 8.40 -7.50 12.22
C ASN A 25 8.06 -6.33 11.28
N VAL A 26 6.80 -6.19 10.88
CA VAL A 26 6.32 -5.19 9.93
C VAL A 26 5.18 -4.37 10.53
N GLN A 27 5.17 -3.07 10.26
CA GLN A 27 4.08 -2.18 10.60
C GLN A 27 3.63 -1.40 9.37
N ILE A 28 2.34 -1.46 9.06
CA ILE A 28 1.74 -0.63 8.01
C ILE A 28 1.41 0.73 8.62
N THR A 29 2.12 1.77 8.19
CA THR A 29 1.99 3.13 8.73
C THR A 29 1.26 4.08 7.79
N ALA A 30 1.31 3.83 6.47
CA ALA A 30 0.67 4.67 5.47
C ALA A 30 -0.02 3.85 4.37
N ILE A 31 -1.13 4.38 3.88
CA ILE A 31 -1.87 3.84 2.73
C ILE A 31 -2.13 4.99 1.76
N CYS A 32 -1.90 4.73 0.48
CA CYS A 32 -2.15 5.67 -0.59
C CYS A 32 -3.04 5.04 -1.68
N ASP A 33 -4.11 5.73 -2.06
CA ASP A 33 -4.90 5.39 -3.24
C ASP A 33 -5.41 6.67 -3.91
N ALA A 34 -5.38 6.72 -5.24
CA ALA A 34 -5.88 7.88 -5.99
C ALA A 34 -7.42 8.01 -5.89
N ASP A 35 -8.12 6.90 -5.69
CA ASP A 35 -9.56 6.86 -5.44
C ASP A 35 -9.82 6.98 -3.93
N ALA A 36 -10.32 8.14 -3.51
CA ALA A 36 -10.64 8.42 -2.11
C ALA A 36 -11.74 7.51 -1.54
N GLU A 37 -12.58 6.90 -2.38
CA GLU A 37 -13.56 5.91 -1.93
C GLU A 37 -12.87 4.60 -1.52
N GLN A 38 -11.75 4.23 -2.15
CA GLN A 38 -10.97 3.07 -1.70
C GLN A 38 -10.38 3.29 -0.31
N LEU A 39 -9.94 4.51 0.01
CA LEU A 39 -9.41 4.83 1.34
C LEU A 39 -10.45 4.71 2.46
N LYS A 40 -11.75 4.76 2.13
CA LYS A 40 -12.86 4.52 3.07
C LYS A 40 -13.33 3.06 3.06
N ASN A 41 -12.92 2.28 2.06
CA ASN A 41 -13.36 0.92 1.83
C ASN A 41 -12.54 -0.07 2.66
N THR A 42 -12.90 -0.18 3.94
CA THR A 42 -12.35 -1.16 4.89
C THR A 42 -12.83 -2.58 4.62
N SER A 43 -13.80 -2.78 3.73
CA SER A 43 -14.33 -4.10 3.44
C SER A 43 -13.22 -5.05 3.01
N GLY A 44 -13.31 -6.30 3.48
CA GLY A 44 -12.42 -7.35 3.03
C GLY A 44 -12.53 -7.61 1.53
N VAL A 45 -11.70 -8.53 1.07
CA VAL A 45 -11.69 -9.02 -0.29
C VAL A 45 -12.59 -10.25 -0.34
N SER A 46 -13.73 -10.15 -1.02
CA SER A 46 -14.57 -11.31 -1.29
C SER A 46 -14.01 -12.09 -2.48
N GLY A 47 -14.02 -13.42 -2.41
CA GLY A 47 -13.50 -14.27 -3.47
C GLY A 47 -13.20 -15.69 -2.99
N ASN A 48 -12.23 -16.34 -3.63
CA ASN A 48 -11.86 -17.73 -3.36
C ASN A 48 -10.82 -17.90 -2.25
N ILE A 49 -10.50 -16.84 -1.49
CA ILE A 49 -9.44 -16.86 -0.47
C ILE A 49 -10.09 -16.81 0.91
N SER A 50 -10.14 -17.97 1.58
CA SER A 50 -10.69 -18.09 2.93
C SER A 50 -9.97 -17.15 3.92
N GLY A 51 -10.73 -16.39 4.69
CA GLY A 51 -10.22 -15.42 5.66
C GLY A 51 -9.91 -14.03 5.09
N ALA A 52 -9.98 -13.85 3.76
CA ALA A 52 -9.81 -12.54 3.14
C ALA A 52 -11.04 -11.62 3.28
N GLU A 53 -12.14 -12.13 3.82
CA GLU A 53 -13.43 -11.43 4.01
C GLU A 53 -13.39 -10.37 5.13
N GLN A 54 -12.45 -10.49 6.08
CA GLN A 54 -12.45 -9.67 7.31
C GLN A 54 -12.26 -8.19 6.99
N GLU A 55 -12.81 -7.29 7.78
CA GLU A 55 -12.54 -5.86 7.58
C GLU A 55 -11.06 -5.53 7.86
N LEU A 56 -10.57 -4.51 7.16
CA LEU A 56 -9.26 -3.92 7.34
C LEU A 56 -9.37 -2.74 8.30
N ASP A 57 -8.44 -2.61 9.23
CA ASP A 57 -8.42 -1.51 10.19
C ASP A 57 -7.45 -0.41 9.75
N PHE A 58 -7.96 0.78 9.44
CA PHE A 58 -7.14 1.93 9.04
C PHE A 58 -7.00 2.99 10.14
N SER A 59 -7.51 2.72 11.34
CA SER A 59 -7.66 3.72 12.41
C SER A 59 -6.32 4.34 12.87
N ASP A 60 -5.23 3.58 12.76
CA ASP A 60 -3.87 3.98 13.15
C ASP A 60 -2.98 4.38 11.97
N LYS A 61 -3.56 4.56 10.76
CA LYS A 61 -2.80 4.71 9.51
C LYS A 61 -2.99 6.07 8.88
N GLN A 62 -1.90 6.58 8.32
CA GLN A 62 -1.94 7.82 7.55
C GLN A 62 -2.47 7.51 6.15
N LEU A 63 -3.58 8.16 5.77
CA LEU A 63 -4.24 7.95 4.49
C LEU A 63 -3.89 9.10 3.53
N TYR A 64 -3.45 8.72 2.33
CA TYR A 64 -3.00 9.65 1.31
C TYR A 64 -3.74 9.44 -0.01
N SER A 65 -4.16 10.52 -0.65
CA SER A 65 -4.63 10.49 -2.04
C SER A 65 -3.55 10.84 -3.06
N ASP A 66 -2.37 11.29 -2.58
CA ASP A 66 -1.23 11.67 -3.40
C ASP A 66 0.03 10.95 -2.91
N LEU A 67 0.63 10.18 -3.81
CA LEU A 67 1.85 9.42 -3.56
C LEU A 67 3.04 10.31 -3.17
N THR A 68 3.16 11.49 -3.78
CA THR A 68 4.24 12.44 -3.51
C THR A 68 4.15 12.94 -2.07
N ARG A 69 2.93 13.20 -1.58
CA ARG A 69 2.69 13.56 -0.19
C ARG A 69 3.01 12.43 0.76
N MET A 70 2.55 11.21 0.45
CA MET A 70 2.90 10.02 1.25
C MET A 70 4.41 9.87 1.40
N LEU A 71 5.17 9.96 0.31
CA LEU A 71 6.63 9.80 0.35
C LEU A 71 7.35 10.94 1.08
N ALA A 72 6.76 12.15 1.13
CA ALA A 72 7.36 13.30 1.79
C ALA A 72 7.04 13.37 3.29
N GLU A 73 5.85 12.93 3.69
CA GLU A 73 5.33 13.09 5.06
C GLU A 73 5.40 11.79 5.87
N ALA A 74 5.25 10.63 5.22
CA ALA A 74 5.27 9.35 5.92
C ALA A 74 6.71 8.85 6.10
N GLU A 75 7.04 8.48 7.33
CA GLU A 75 8.29 7.79 7.65
C GLU A 75 8.19 6.31 7.24
N LEU A 76 8.72 5.97 6.07
CA LEU A 76 8.64 4.63 5.48
C LEU A 76 10.03 4.04 5.23
N ASP A 77 10.20 2.75 5.52
CA ASP A 77 11.39 1.98 5.15
C ASP A 77 11.22 1.33 3.75
N ALA A 78 9.98 1.01 3.39
CA ALA A 78 9.64 0.40 2.11
C ALA A 78 8.22 0.76 1.64
N VAL A 79 8.00 0.64 0.34
CA VAL A 79 6.67 0.83 -0.27
C VAL A 79 6.26 -0.40 -1.07
N SER A 80 5.04 -0.88 -0.84
CA SER A 80 4.42 -1.95 -1.60
C SER A 80 3.42 -1.37 -2.60
N ILE A 81 3.63 -1.67 -3.88
CA ILE A 81 2.85 -1.07 -4.97
C ILE A 81 1.97 -2.14 -5.60
N ALA A 82 0.65 -1.95 -5.50
CA ALA A 82 -0.37 -2.85 -5.99
C ALA A 82 -1.31 -2.17 -7.03
N SER A 83 -0.86 -1.09 -7.66
CA SER A 83 -1.58 -0.35 -8.70
C SER A 83 -0.99 -0.57 -10.11
N PRO A 84 -1.80 -0.56 -11.19
CA PRO A 84 -1.33 -0.73 -12.57
C PRO A 84 -0.26 0.29 -13.00
N LEU A 85 0.71 -0.20 -13.76
CA LEU A 85 1.95 0.51 -14.08
C LEU A 85 1.78 1.77 -14.97
N SER A 86 0.64 1.94 -15.63
CA SER A 86 0.42 3.05 -16.56
C SER A 86 0.32 4.41 -15.87
N CYS A 87 -0.10 4.47 -14.59
CA CYS A 87 -0.26 5.73 -13.87
C CYS A 87 0.97 6.17 -13.05
N MET A 88 1.92 5.27 -12.74
CA MET A 88 2.96 5.52 -11.72
C MET A 88 4.42 5.57 -12.22
N GLN A 89 4.73 5.07 -13.42
CA GLN A 89 6.12 4.82 -13.84
C GLN A 89 7.04 6.06 -13.88
N ALA A 90 6.54 7.24 -14.28
CA ALA A 90 7.42 8.39 -14.47
C ALA A 90 7.80 9.12 -13.16
N LYS A 91 6.91 9.15 -12.16
CA LYS A 91 7.13 9.91 -10.92
C LYS A 91 7.90 9.13 -9.87
N LEU A 92 7.64 7.83 -9.76
CA LEU A 92 8.17 6.99 -8.68
C LEU A 92 9.62 6.54 -8.93
N LEU A 93 9.97 6.18 -10.17
CA LEU A 93 11.31 5.67 -10.50
C LEU A 93 12.41 6.71 -10.25
N LYS A 94 12.10 8.00 -10.46
CA LYS A 94 13.05 9.10 -10.27
C LYS A 94 13.31 9.40 -8.79
N ARG A 95 12.32 9.20 -7.91
CA ARG A 95 12.43 9.48 -6.48
C ARG A 95 13.00 8.29 -5.69
N LEU A 96 12.57 7.06 -6.00
CA LEU A 96 13.11 5.85 -5.36
C LEU A 96 14.62 5.67 -5.61
N THR A 97 15.09 6.03 -6.81
CA THR A 97 16.53 6.04 -7.13
C THR A 97 17.30 7.14 -6.40
N GLN A 98 16.65 8.25 -6.05
CA GLN A 98 17.26 9.36 -5.31
C GLN A 98 17.31 9.11 -3.80
N GLU A 99 16.31 8.43 -3.22
CA GLU A 99 16.16 8.25 -1.78
C GLU A 99 16.59 6.87 -1.26
N ARG A 100 17.10 5.96 -2.12
CA ARG A 100 17.54 4.60 -1.75
C ARG A 100 16.46 3.78 -1.00
N MET A 101 15.20 4.03 -1.31
CA MET A 101 14.06 3.32 -0.72
C MET A 101 13.88 1.94 -1.38
N SER A 102 13.69 0.90 -0.58
CA SER A 102 13.38 -0.45 -1.10
C SER A 102 11.91 -0.56 -1.50
N TYR A 103 11.59 -1.24 -2.60
CA TYR A 103 10.20 -1.43 -3.04
C TYR A 103 9.93 -2.88 -3.50
N VAL A 104 8.69 -3.32 -3.31
CA VAL A 104 8.20 -4.62 -3.80
C VAL A 104 7.08 -4.40 -4.81
N LYS A 105 7.21 -5.06 -5.96
CA LYS A 105 6.27 -4.98 -7.08
C LYS A 105 5.59 -6.33 -7.28
N SER A 106 4.26 -6.35 -7.24
CA SER A 106 3.46 -7.49 -7.71
C SER A 106 3.06 -7.25 -9.17
N GLN A 107 3.58 -8.04 -10.12
CA GLN A 107 3.08 -8.08 -11.50
C GLN A 107 2.23 -9.33 -11.69
N TRP A 108 1.03 -9.18 -12.24
CA TRP A 108 0.27 -10.27 -12.84
C TRP A 108 0.02 -9.94 -14.31
N LEU A 109 0.27 -10.95 -15.16
CA LEU A 109 -0.05 -11.00 -16.59
C LEU A 109 -1.55 -11.25 -16.78
#